data_AF-A0A7V3CT60-F1
#
_entry.id   AF-A0A7V3CT60-F1
#
_cell.length_a   1.000
_cell.length_b   1.000
_cell.length_c   1.000
_cell.angle_alpha   90.00
_cell.angle_beta   90.00
_cell.angle_gamma   90.00
#
_symmetry.space_group_name_H-M   'P 1'
#
loop_
_entity.id
_entity.type
_entity.pdbx_description
1 polymer ?
#
loop_
_entity_poly.entity_id
_entity_poly.type
_entity_poly.pdbx_seq_one_letter_code
_entity_poly.pdbx_strand_id
1 'polypeptide(L)' 'MQKLFNEFEGTNSQKWKEQIVKDLKGIDFNQLVWKTHNGITVNPFYTSEDIKDKKEPLFNESDWDICEHILVKD' A
#
# COMPACT_ATOMS: atom_id res chain seq x y z
N MET A 1 -5.96 24.19 11.86
CA MET A 1 -6.01 23.03 10.93
C MET A 1 -7.44 22.52 10.93
N GLN A 2 -8.14 22.57 9.79
CA GLN A 2 -9.56 22.22 9.71
C GLN A 2 -9.69 20.70 9.53
N LYS A 3 -10.51 20.04 10.36
CA LYS A 3 -10.70 18.59 10.30
C LYS A 3 -11.75 18.25 9.24
N LEU A 4 -11.32 17.71 8.11
CA LEU A 4 -12.16 17.48 6.93
C LEU A 4 -13.17 16.32 7.08
N PHE A 5 -12.93 15.40 8.02
CA PHE A 5 -13.66 14.11 8.08
C PHE A 5 -14.39 13.86 9.40
N ASN A 6 -14.59 14.89 10.24
CA ASN A 6 -15.23 14.73 11.55
C ASN A 6 -16.68 14.28 11.51
N GLU A 7 -17.38 14.53 10.40
CA GLU A 7 -18.80 14.20 10.22
C GLU A 7 -19.01 12.73 9.80
N PHE A 8 -17.94 12.02 9.44
CA PHE A 8 -17.98 10.64 8.99
C PHE A 8 -17.52 9.70 10.10
N GLU A 9 -18.19 8.56 10.23
CA GLU A 9 -17.71 7.51 11.11
C GLU A 9 -16.36 6.97 10.62
N GLY A 10 -15.48 6.65 11.57
CA GLY A 10 -14.26 5.92 11.29
C GLY A 10 -14.58 4.58 10.63
N THR A 11 -13.79 4.24 9.61
CA THR A 11 -13.84 2.93 8.97
C THR A 11 -12.73 2.02 9.50
N ASN A 12 -12.90 0.72 9.36
CA ASN A 12 -11.91 -0.30 9.73
C ASN A 12 -11.68 -1.26 8.55
N SER A 13 -10.65 -2.10 8.65
CA SER A 13 -10.29 -3.03 7.57
C SER A 13 -11.44 -3.96 7.18
N GLN A 14 -12.25 -4.38 8.16
CA GLN A 14 -13.40 -5.25 7.95
C GLN A 14 -14.51 -4.57 7.12
N LYS A 15 -14.92 -3.35 7.48
CA LYS A 15 -15.93 -2.56 6.73
C LYS A 15 -15.49 -2.34 5.28
N TRP A 16 -14.20 -2.08 5.06
CA TRP A 16 -13.63 -1.96 3.71
C TRP A 16 -13.73 -3.27 2.93
N LYS A 17 -13.36 -4.39 3.54
CA LYS A 17 -13.43 -5.71 2.89
C LYS A 17 -14.86 -6.09 2.52
N GLU A 18 -15.82 -5.85 3.40
CA GLU A 18 -17.24 -6.11 3.15
C GLU A 18 -17.78 -5.27 1.98
N GLN A 19 -17.41 -3.99 1.93
CA GLN A 19 -17.80 -3.11 0.84
C GLN A 19 -17.20 -3.56 -0.51
N ILE A 20 -15.92 -3.94 -0.54
CA ILE A 20 -15.28 -4.47 -1.75
C ILE A 20 -15.98 -5.74 -2.23
N VAL A 21 -16.29 -6.68 -1.33
CA VAL A 21 -16.99 -7.93 -1.70
C VAL A 21 -18.38 -7.64 -2.28
N LYS A 22 -19.09 -6.66 -1.72
CA LYS A 22 -20.39 -6.20 -2.23
C LYS A 22 -20.24 -5.61 -3.65
N ASP A 23 -19.22 -4.79 -3.87
CA ASP A 23 -18.98 -4.12 -5.16
C ASP A 23 -18.49 -5.08 -6.25
N LEU A 24 -17.77 -6.14 -5.84
CA LEU A 24 -17.35 -7.25 -6.69
C LEU A 24 -18.51 -8.15 -7.15
N LYS A 25 -19.74 -7.92 -6.68
CA LYS A 25 -20.96 -8.67 -7.07
C LYS A 25 -20.78 -10.19 -6.98
N GLY A 26 -20.01 -10.67 -6.01
CA GLY A 26 -19.74 -12.10 -5.79
C GLY A 26 -18.48 -12.65 -6.45
N ILE A 27 -17.63 -11.81 -7.07
CA ILE A 27 -16.26 -12.21 -7.41
C ILE A 27 -15.45 -12.38 -6.11
N ASP A 28 -14.64 -13.44 -6.04
CA ASP A 28 -13.81 -13.72 -4.87
C ASP A 28 -12.76 -12.61 -4.66
N PHE A 29 -12.77 -12.02 -3.46
CA PHE A 29 -11.79 -11.03 -3.02
C PHE A 29 -10.34 -11.49 -3.21
N ASN A 30 -10.07 -12.79 -3.07
CA ASN A 30 -8.72 -13.34 -3.23
C ASN A 30 -8.15 -13.13 -4.66
N GLN A 31 -9.00 -12.88 -5.66
CA GLN A 31 -8.53 -12.56 -7.01
C GLN A 31 -7.87 -11.20 -7.11
N LEU A 32 -8.13 -10.29 -6.17
CA LEU A 32 -7.50 -8.97 -6.11
C LEU A 32 -6.14 -9.00 -5.41
N VAL A 33 -5.78 -10.12 -4.79
CA VAL A 33 -4.51 -10.28 -4.08
C VAL A 33 -3.41 -10.58 -5.09
N TRP A 34 -2.39 -9.72 -5.13
CA TRP A 34 -1.25 -9.91 -6.02
C TRP A 34 -0.16 -10.74 -5.34
N LYS A 35 0.27 -11.82 -5.99
CA LYS A 35 1.41 -12.64 -5.56
C LYS A 35 2.60 -12.34 -6.46
N THR A 36 3.68 -11.84 -5.88
CA THR A 36 4.93 -11.62 -6.62
C THR A 36 5.64 -12.96 -6.86
N HIS A 37 6.53 -13.00 -7.86
CA HIS A 37 7.36 -14.17 -8.14
C HIS A 37 8.23 -14.62 -6.95
N ASN A 38 8.53 -13.68 -6.04
CA ASN A 38 9.34 -13.93 -4.86
C ASN A 38 8.50 -14.36 -3.63
N GLY A 39 7.23 -14.74 -3.84
CA GLY A 39 6.36 -15.24 -2.78
C GLY A 39 5.76 -14.16 -1.87
N ILE A 40 5.88 -12.88 -2.22
CA ILE A 40 5.27 -11.79 -1.44
C ILE A 40 3.80 -11.66 -1.85
N THR A 41 2.93 -11.61 -0.85
CA THR A 41 1.49 -11.40 -1.03
C THR A 41 1.15 -9.95 -0.74
N VAL A 42 0.66 -9.24 -1.75
CA VAL A 42 0.27 -7.84 -1.68
C VAL A 42 -1.26 -7.76 -1.68
N ASN A 43 -1.80 -7.16 -0.62
CA ASN A 43 -3.25 -6.97 -0.47
C ASN A 43 -3.71 -5.78 -1.31
N PRO A 44 -4.97 -5.78 -1.78
CA PRO A 44 -5.50 -4.70 -2.62
C PRO A 44 -5.73 -3.39 -1.86
N PHE A 45 -5.76 -3.42 -0.52
CA PHE A 45 -5.82 -2.23 0.33
C PHE A 45 -5.09 -2.49 1.64
N TYR A 46 -4.72 -1.40 2.31
CA TYR A 46 -4.11 -1.39 3.63
C TYR A 46 -4.74 -0.26 4.46
N THR A 47 -4.80 -0.46 5.77
CA THR A 47 -5.33 0.50 6.74
C THR A 47 -4.27 0.84 7.78
N SER A 48 -4.58 1.79 8.67
CA SER A 48 -3.71 2.11 9.82
C SER A 48 -3.46 0.90 10.74
N GLU A 49 -4.36 -0.09 10.75
CA GLU A 49 -4.23 -1.31 11.55
C GLU A 49 -3.09 -2.22 11.05
N ASP A 50 -2.72 -2.10 9.77
CA ASP A 50 -1.67 -2.91 9.14
C ASP A 50 -0.25 -2.36 9.43
N ILE A 51 -0.17 -1.13 9.93
CA ILE A 51 1.08 -0.47 10.32
C ILE A 51 1.42 -0.89 11.76
N LYS A 52 2.24 -1.93 11.90
CA LYS A 52 2.67 -2.43 13.22
C LYS A 52 3.68 -1.51 13.91
N ASP A 53 4.66 -1.03 13.14
CA ASP A 53 5.73 -0.17 13.65
C ASP A 53 5.82 1.10 12.82
N LYS A 54 5.82 2.24 13.50
CA LYS A 54 6.11 3.52 12.85
C LYS A 54 7.61 3.59 12.59
N LYS A 55 8.01 3.39 11.34
CA LYS A 55 9.40 3.51 10.91
C LYS A 55 9.73 4.98 10.76
N GLU A 56 10.75 5.45 11.45
CA GLU A 56 11.35 6.74 11.15
C GLU A 56 12.03 6.65 9.77
N PRO A 57 12.01 7.73 8.97
CA PRO A 57 12.72 7.77 7.71
C PRO A 57 14.21 7.53 7.97
N LEU A 58 14.81 6.64 7.18
CA LEU A 58 16.24 6.31 7.30
C LEU A 58 17.14 7.47 6.84
N PHE A 59 16.61 8.38 6.01
CA PHE A 59 17.34 9.50 5.44
C PHE A 59 16.47 10.75 5.56
N ASN A 60 17.08 11.85 5.98
CA ASN A 60 16.43 13.16 6.07
C ASN A 60 16.79 14.08 4.90
N GLU A 61 17.74 13.66 4.05
CA GLU A 61 18.26 14.40 2.90
C GLU A 61 18.48 13.44 1.72
N SER A 62 18.66 13.99 0.51
CA SER A 62 18.98 13.21 -0.69
C SER A 62 20.44 12.75 -0.64
N ASP A 63 20.69 11.60 -0.03
CA ASP A 63 22.01 10.94 0.07
C ASP A 63 22.22 9.88 -1.03
N TRP A 64 21.62 10.11 -2.21
CA TRP A 64 21.75 9.20 -3.35
C TRP A 64 22.71 9.82 -4.37
N ASP A 65 23.66 9.02 -4.86
CA ASP A 65 24.57 9.44 -5.93
C ASP A 65 23.90 9.33 -7.31
N ILE A 66 24.16 10.30 -8.18
CA ILE A 66 23.80 10.21 -9.60
C ILE A 66 24.81 9.28 -10.29
N CYS A 67 24.36 8.07 -10.64
CA CYS A 67 25.20 7.08 -11.32
C CYS A 67 24.77 6.90 -12.78
N GLU A 68 25.72 6.97 -13.71
CA GLU A 68 25.53 6.63 -15.12
C GLU A 68 26.33 5.36 -15.48
N HIS A 69 25.70 4.46 -16.23
CA HIS A 69 26.35 3.24 -16.71
C HIS A 69 26.80 3.43 -18.18
N ILE A 70 28.11 3.63 -18.39
CA ILE A 70 28.69 3.81 -19.73
C ILE A 70 29.20 2.47 -20.25
N LEU A 71 28.64 2.01 -21.36
CA LEU A 71 29.06 0.80 -22.08
C LEU A 71 29.94 1.21 -23.27
N VAL A 72 31.25 0.95 -23.19
CA VAL A 72 32.18 1.12 -24.32
C VAL A 72 32.16 -0.14 -25.17
N LYS A 73 31.97 0.02 -26.48
CA LYS A 73 32.11 -1.03 -27.50
C LYS A 73 33.31 -0.67 -28.38
N ASP A 74 34.08 -1.68 -28.78
CA ASP A 74 35.21 -1.54 -29.74
C ASP A 74 34.74 -1.02 -31.11
#